data_AF-J9G1A7-F1
#
_entry.id   AF-J9G1A7-F1
#
_cell.length_a   1.000
_cell.length_b   1.000
_cell.length_c   1.000
_cell.angle_alpha   90.00
_cell.angle_beta   90.00
_cell.angle_gamma   90.00
#
_symmetry.space_group_name_H-M   'P 1'
#
loop_
_entity.id
_entity.type
_entity.pdbx_description
1 polymer ?
#
loop_
_entity_poly.entity_id
_entity_poly.type
_entity_poly.pdbx_seq_one_letter_code
_entity_poly.pdbx_strand_id
1 'polypeptide(L)'
;MPISIGFLCSVICIGMYFICIVLRPDNVFSARYFIPIFGILMGNMLTSNVIALNTYYSGLKREEQLYRYLLGNGATSSEAQAPFIRQAIIKSFSPLIANISVMGLVAFPGTMSGQILGGSSPNVAIKYQMMIMVITFSASMFSLMITITLASRRSFDAYGKLLSVWANQKKKK
;
A
#
# COMPACT_ATOMS: atom_id res chain seq x y z
N MET A 1 2.39 17.91 1.81
CA MET A 1 1.47 17.75 2.96
C MET A 1 0.07 17.23 2.60
N PRO A 2 -0.68 17.78 1.62
CA PRO A 2 -2.07 17.30 1.37
C PRO A 2 -2.15 15.86 0.84
N ILE A 3 -1.14 15.41 0.09
CA ILE A 3 -1.05 14.03 -0.42
C ILE A 3 -0.86 13.04 0.74
N SER A 4 0.01 13.37 1.69
CA SER A 4 0.28 12.54 2.88
C SER A 4 -0.95 12.42 3.79
N ILE A 5 -1.76 13.48 3.92
CA ILE A 5 -3.00 13.46 4.72
C ILE A 5 -4.08 12.62 4.03
N GLY A 6 -4.27 12.79 2.72
CA GLY A 6 -5.23 11.98 1.95
C GLY A 6 -4.84 10.50 1.94
N PHE A 7 -3.54 10.25 1.86
CA PHE A 7 -2.95 8.92 1.99
C PHE A 7 -3.25 8.29 3.37
N LEU A 8 -2.94 8.98 4.46
CA LEU A 8 -3.23 8.51 5.82
C LEU A 8 -4.72 8.27 6.06
N CYS A 9 -5.59 9.17 5.59
CA CYS A 9 -7.04 8.98 5.69
C CYS A 9 -7.48 7.71 4.95
N SER A 10 -6.98 7.47 3.73
CA SER A 10 -7.34 6.28 2.96
C SER A 10 -6.92 4.98 3.66
N VAL A 11 -5.72 4.94 4.22
CA VAL A 11 -5.20 3.78 4.96
C VAL A 11 -6.03 3.52 6.22
N ILE A 12 -6.37 4.58 6.97
CA ILE A 12 -7.19 4.47 8.19
C ILE A 12 -8.61 3.98 7.85
N CYS A 13 -9.26 4.55 6.83
CA CYS A 13 -10.60 4.14 6.41
C CYS A 13 -10.64 2.68 5.96
N ILE A 14 -9.66 2.25 5.16
CA ILE A 14 -9.59 0.86 4.65
C ILE A 14 -9.24 -0.10 5.78
N GLY A 15 -8.29 0.26 6.64
CA GLY A 15 -7.96 -0.55 7.82
C GLY A 15 -9.15 -0.72 8.76
N MET A 16 -9.91 0.35 9.03
CA MET A 16 -11.14 0.26 9.82
C MET A 16 -12.22 -0.58 9.14
N TYR A 17 -12.41 -0.42 7.82
CA TYR A 17 -13.37 -1.23 7.05
C TYR A 17 -13.07 -2.73 7.17
N PHE A 18 -11.83 -3.14 6.95
CA PHE A 18 -11.46 -4.56 7.02
C PHE A 18 -11.56 -5.12 8.44
N ILE A 19 -11.25 -4.33 9.46
CA ILE A 19 -11.32 -4.80 10.85
C ILE A 19 -12.75 -4.90 11.36
N CYS A 20 -13.60 -3.89 11.09
CA CYS A 20 -14.99 -3.89 11.56
C CYS A 20 -15.90 -4.83 10.75
N ILE A 21 -15.73 -4.88 9.43
CA ILE A 21 -16.69 -5.57 8.55
C ILE A 21 -16.20 -6.94 8.11
N VAL A 22 -14.91 -7.09 7.79
CA VAL A 22 -14.38 -8.35 7.23
C VAL A 22 -13.93 -9.32 8.31
N LEU A 23 -13.26 -8.83 9.35
CA LEU A 23 -12.73 -9.72 10.39
C LEU A 23 -13.83 -10.31 11.29
N ARG A 24 -15.01 -9.66 11.39
CA ARG A 24 -16.17 -10.01 12.25
C ARG A 24 -15.81 -10.92 13.46
N PRO A 25 -14.94 -10.47 14.38
CA PRO A 25 -14.66 -11.26 15.57
C PRO A 25 -15.91 -11.33 16.46
N ASP A 26 -16.24 -12.52 16.97
CA ASP A 26 -17.29 -12.69 18.00
C ASP A 26 -17.03 -11.82 19.25
N ASN A 27 -15.77 -11.40 19.45
CA ASN A 27 -15.33 -10.37 20.39
C ASN A 27 -14.31 -9.41 19.73
N VAL A 28 -14.80 -8.39 19.04
CA VAL A 28 -14.03 -7.34 18.33
C VAL A 28 -12.92 -6.64 19.13
N PHE A 29 -13.01 -6.66 20.46
CA PHE A 29 -12.14 -5.89 21.36
C PHE A 29 -11.18 -6.73 22.21
N SER A 30 -10.97 -8.02 21.89
CA SER A 30 -9.88 -8.74 22.55
C SER A 30 -8.55 -8.17 22.07
N ALA A 31 -7.94 -7.34 22.92
CA ALA A 31 -6.71 -6.59 22.64
C ALA A 31 -5.58 -7.50 22.13
N ARG A 32 -5.56 -8.77 22.57
CA ARG A 32 -4.63 -9.81 22.15
C ARG A 32 -4.59 -10.03 20.63
N TYR A 33 -5.73 -9.90 19.94
CA TYR A 33 -5.82 -10.09 18.49
C TYR A 33 -5.87 -8.76 17.75
N PHE A 34 -6.59 -7.79 18.29
CA PHE A 34 -6.78 -6.49 17.65
C PHE A 34 -5.45 -5.75 17.45
N ILE A 35 -4.62 -5.64 18.49
CA ILE A 35 -3.40 -4.83 18.44
C ILE A 35 -2.42 -5.38 17.38
N PRO A 36 -2.09 -6.69 17.35
CA PRO A 36 -1.19 -7.22 16.33
C PRO A 36 -1.77 -7.13 14.91
N ILE A 37 -3.05 -7.45 14.73
CA ILE A 37 -3.68 -7.46 13.40
C ILE A 37 -3.73 -6.05 12.82
N PHE A 38 -4.14 -5.06 13.61
CA PHE A 38 -4.16 -3.66 13.22
C PHE A 38 -2.76 -3.17 12.84
N GLY A 39 -1.75 -3.49 13.65
CA GLY A 39 -0.35 -3.11 13.39
C GLY A 39 0.18 -3.70 12.09
N ILE A 40 -0.07 -4.98 11.82
CA ILE A 40 0.36 -5.66 10.58
C ILE A 40 -0.34 -5.06 9.36
N LEU A 41 -1.65 -4.85 9.44
CA LEU A 41 -2.45 -4.25 8.37
C LEU A 41 -1.94 -2.85 8.02
N MET A 42 -1.85 -1.98 9.02
CA MET A 42 -1.39 -0.60 8.85
C MET A 42 0.04 -0.55 8.32
N GLY A 43 0.94 -1.37 8.87
CA GLY A 43 2.34 -1.42 8.46
C GLY A 43 2.52 -1.84 7.00
N ASN A 44 1.81 -2.88 6.55
CA ASN A 44 1.88 -3.33 5.16
C ASN A 44 1.27 -2.31 4.20
N MET A 45 0.08 -1.77 4.52
CA MET A 45 -0.54 -0.71 3.71
C MET A 45 0.39 0.50 3.61
N LEU A 46 0.96 0.96 4.72
CA LEU A 46 1.88 2.08 4.75
C LEU A 46 3.09 1.85 3.85
N THR A 47 3.73 0.70 4.01
CA THR A 47 4.95 0.33 3.28
C THR A 47 4.69 0.23 1.78
N SER A 48 3.65 -0.50 1.35
CA SER A 48 3.30 -0.64 -0.06
C SER A 48 3.02 0.72 -0.71
N ASN A 49 2.26 1.58 -0.05
CA ASN A 49 1.92 2.89 -0.60
C ASN A 49 3.12 3.85 -0.67
N VAL A 50 3.99 3.87 0.34
CA VAL A 50 5.20 4.70 0.31
C VAL A 50 6.13 4.26 -0.82
N ILE A 51 6.36 2.95 -0.97
CA ILE A 51 7.19 2.41 -2.05
C ILE A 51 6.59 2.75 -3.41
N ALA A 52 5.28 2.61 -3.57
CA ALA A 52 4.61 2.90 -4.82
C ALA A 52 4.66 4.37 -5.19
N LEU A 53 4.35 5.28 -4.25
CA LEU A 53 4.42 6.72 -4.50
C LEU A 53 5.85 7.16 -4.84
N ASN A 54 6.84 6.68 -4.08
CA ASN A 54 8.24 6.97 -4.36
C ASN A 54 8.65 6.45 -5.73
N THR A 55 8.26 5.22 -6.08
CA THR A 55 8.56 4.63 -7.40
C THR A 55 7.88 5.41 -8.53
N TYR A 56 6.62 5.77 -8.34
CA TYR A 56 5.82 6.51 -9.32
C TYR A 56 6.41 7.89 -9.61
N TYR A 57 6.63 8.71 -8.58
CA TYR A 57 7.19 10.05 -8.75
C TYR A 57 8.64 10.04 -9.23
N SER A 58 9.46 9.10 -8.73
CA SER A 58 10.85 8.97 -9.17
C SER A 58 10.92 8.51 -10.63
N GLY A 59 10.06 7.58 -11.04
CA GLY A 59 9.95 7.12 -12.42
C GLY A 59 9.57 8.25 -13.37
N LEU A 60 8.52 9.00 -13.03
CA LEU A 60 8.09 10.16 -13.81
C LEU A 60 9.15 11.25 -13.93
N LYS A 61 9.91 11.51 -12.86
CA LYS A 61 11.00 12.49 -12.87
C LYS A 61 12.20 12.01 -13.70
N ARG A 62 12.54 10.72 -13.60
CA ARG A 62 13.68 10.13 -14.30
C ARG A 62 13.42 10.02 -15.79
N GLU A 63 12.21 9.66 -16.18
CA GLU A 63 11.81 9.39 -17.56
C GLU A 63 10.82 10.45 -18.06
N GLU A 64 11.02 11.71 -17.67
CA GLU A 64 10.18 12.83 -18.10
C GLU A 64 10.14 12.95 -19.64
N GLN A 65 11.27 12.64 -20.30
CA GLN A 65 11.36 12.60 -21.76
C GLN A 65 10.40 11.57 -22.37
N LEU A 66 10.30 10.36 -21.79
CA LEU A 66 9.38 9.32 -22.26
C LEU A 66 7.93 9.77 -22.08
N TYR A 67 7.61 10.36 -20.93
CA TYR A 67 6.27 10.91 -20.68
C TYR A 67 5.88 11.98 -21.71
N ARG A 68 6.78 12.93 -21.99
CA ARG A 68 6.55 13.98 -23.00
C ARG A 68 6.52 13.42 -24.42
N TYR A 69 7.32 12.42 -24.72
CA TYR A 69 7.30 11.73 -26.02
C TYR A 69 5.93 11.09 -26.26
N LEU A 70 5.39 10.37 -25.28
CA LEU A 70 4.06 9.74 -25.39
C LEU A 70 2.96 10.80 -25.60
N LEU A 71 2.98 11.88 -24.83
CA LEU A 71 2.06 13.01 -25.03
C LEU A 71 2.20 13.65 -26.42
N GLY A 72 3.43 13.83 -26.91
CA GLY A 72 3.72 14.37 -28.23
C GLY A 72 3.28 13.47 -29.39
N ASN A 73 3.14 12.17 -29.15
CA ASN A 73 2.56 11.21 -30.09
C ASN A 73 1.03 11.08 -29.97
N GLY A 74 0.38 11.96 -29.20
CA GLY A 74 -1.08 11.99 -29.05
C GLY A 74 -1.64 11.08 -27.96
N ALA A 75 -0.81 10.46 -27.11
CA ALA A 75 -1.30 9.69 -25.97
C ALA A 75 -1.99 10.59 -24.95
N THR A 76 -3.04 10.09 -24.31
CA THR A 76 -3.68 10.77 -23.19
C THR A 76 -2.78 10.76 -21.95
N SER A 77 -2.97 11.70 -21.02
CA SER A 77 -2.22 11.73 -19.76
C SER A 77 -2.30 10.41 -18.99
N SER A 78 -3.44 9.70 -19.05
CA SER A 78 -3.64 8.40 -18.42
C SER A 78 -2.80 7.30 -19.07
N GLU A 79 -2.73 7.27 -20.40
CA GLU A 79 -1.90 6.30 -21.15
C GLU A 79 -0.41 6.56 -20.95
N ALA A 80 0.00 7.83 -20.95
CA ALA A 80 1.38 8.22 -20.68
C ALA A 80 1.83 7.86 -19.24
N GLN A 81 0.89 7.78 -18.28
CA GLN A 81 1.16 7.41 -16.88
C GLN A 81 1.15 5.90 -16.62
N ALA A 82 0.44 5.12 -17.44
CA ALA A 82 0.28 3.68 -17.28
C ALA A 82 1.58 2.90 -17.04
N PRO A 83 2.69 3.12 -17.78
CA PRO A 83 3.94 2.39 -17.54
C PRO A 83 4.56 2.69 -16.15
N PHE A 84 4.43 3.93 -15.67
CA PHE A 84 4.93 4.34 -14.36
C PHE A 84 4.09 3.76 -13.21
N ILE A 85 2.77 3.76 -13.37
CA ILE A 85 1.84 3.14 -12.43
C ILE A 85 2.10 1.64 -12.32
N ARG A 86 2.26 0.96 -13.46
CA ARG A 86 2.56 -0.48 -13.49
C ARG A 86 3.85 -0.82 -12.75
N GLN A 87 4.92 -0.06 -12.97
CA GLN A 87 6.18 -0.25 -12.24
C GLN A 87 6.03 0.00 -10.73
N ALA A 88 5.27 1.02 -10.34
CA ALA A 88 5.01 1.33 -8.94
C ALA A 88 4.26 0.19 -8.22
N ILE A 89 3.25 -0.39 -8.87
CA ILE A 89 2.50 -1.54 -8.34
C ILE A 89 3.41 -2.76 -8.18
N ILE A 90 4.16 -3.12 -9.23
CA ILE A 90 5.04 -4.29 -9.18
C ILE A 90 6.07 -4.13 -8.06
N LYS A 91 6.79 -3.00 -8.01
CA LYS A 91 7.83 -2.80 -6.99
C LYS A 91 7.28 -2.76 -5.55
N SER A 92 6.09 -2.22 -5.35
CA SER A 92 5.49 -2.15 -4.02
C SER A 92 4.92 -3.49 -3.52
N PHE A 93 4.49 -4.37 -4.43
CA PHE A 93 3.89 -5.66 -4.07
C PHE A 93 4.85 -6.83 -4.06
N SER A 94 5.96 -6.78 -4.81
CA SER A 94 6.94 -7.87 -4.83
C SER A 94 7.36 -8.35 -3.42
N PRO A 95 7.65 -7.46 -2.45
CA PRO A 95 8.03 -7.91 -1.10
C PRO A 95 6.89 -8.64 -0.37
N LEU A 96 5.65 -8.16 -0.51
CA LEU A 96 4.48 -8.76 0.13
C LEU A 96 4.21 -10.16 -0.44
N ILE A 97 4.27 -10.30 -1.77
CA ILE A 97 4.09 -11.59 -2.44
C ILE A 97 5.20 -12.56 -2.01
N ALA A 98 6.46 -12.12 -1.99
CA ALA A 98 7.58 -12.95 -1.54
C ALA A 98 7.39 -13.45 -0.10
N ASN A 99 6.95 -12.58 0.81
CA ASN A 99 6.68 -12.95 2.19
C ASN A 99 5.55 -13.99 2.32
N ILE A 100 4.46 -13.81 1.58
CA ILE A 100 3.34 -14.77 1.57
C ILE A 100 3.80 -16.13 0.98
N SER A 101 4.58 -16.11 -0.09
CA SER A 101 5.13 -17.32 -0.71
C SER A 101 6.04 -18.09 0.26
N VAL A 102 6.95 -17.42 0.97
CA VAL A 102 7.84 -18.07 1.95
C VAL A 102 7.05 -18.68 3.10
N MET A 103 5.99 -18.00 3.57
CA MET A 103 5.10 -18.52 4.60
C MET A 103 4.34 -19.76 4.15
N GLY A 104 3.90 -19.80 2.88
CA GLY A 104 3.23 -20.95 2.30
C GLY A 104 4.14 -22.17 2.06
N LEU A 105 5.47 -21.95 1.97
CA LEU A 105 6.43 -23.01 1.68
C LEU A 105 7.07 -23.63 2.92
N VAL A 106 7.61 -22.83 3.85
CA VAL A 106 8.51 -23.35 4.91
C VAL A 106 8.39 -22.63 6.26
N ALA A 107 7.89 -21.38 6.31
CA ALA A 107 8.03 -20.55 7.50
C ALA A 107 6.74 -20.41 8.33
N PHE A 108 6.80 -20.75 9.62
CA PHE A 108 5.80 -20.30 10.60
C PHE A 108 6.09 -18.85 11.00
N PRO A 109 5.15 -17.91 10.80
CA PRO A 109 5.34 -16.54 11.24
C PRO A 109 5.49 -16.46 12.76
N GLY A 110 6.32 -15.52 13.21
CA GLY A 110 6.57 -15.31 14.63
C GLY A 110 5.30 -15.03 15.44
N THR A 111 4.29 -14.40 14.84
CA THR A 111 2.97 -14.19 15.47
C THR A 111 2.22 -15.48 15.72
N MET A 112 2.27 -16.43 14.78
CA MET A 112 1.62 -17.72 14.92
C MET A 112 2.36 -18.59 15.97
N SER A 113 3.68 -18.66 15.90
CA SER A 113 4.49 -19.38 16.90
C SER A 113 4.32 -18.77 18.29
N GLY A 114 4.28 -17.44 18.41
CA GLY A 114 4.03 -16.74 19.68
C GLY A 114 2.64 -17.02 20.26
N GLN A 115 1.61 -17.18 19.42
CA GLN A 115 0.28 -17.59 19.88
C GLN A 115 0.28 -19.01 20.43
N ILE A 116 0.97 -19.93 19.76
CA ILE A 116 1.11 -21.34 20.18
C ILE A 116 1.87 -21.43 21.51
N LEU A 117 3.02 -20.76 21.61
CA LEU A 117 3.81 -20.70 22.84
C LEU A 117 3.06 -20.00 23.98
N GLY A 118 2.21 -19.03 23.66
CA GLY A 118 1.30 -18.35 24.60
C GLY A 118 0.02 -19.13 24.92
N GLY A 119 0.00 -20.45 24.69
CA GLY A 119 -1.09 -21.35 25.09
C GLY A 119 -2.30 -21.40 24.17
N SER A 120 -2.27 -20.79 22.98
CA SER A 120 -3.34 -20.96 21.99
C SER A 120 -3.22 -22.30 21.29
N SER A 121 -4.35 -22.93 20.94
CA SER A 121 -4.31 -24.16 20.16
C SER A 121 -3.73 -23.92 18.75
N PRO A 122 -2.90 -24.83 18.21
CA PRO A 122 -2.32 -24.69 16.87
C PRO A 122 -3.36 -24.49 15.77
N ASN A 123 -4.49 -25.20 15.86
CA ASN A 123 -5.59 -25.08 14.90
C ASN A 123 -6.17 -23.66 14.83
N VAL A 124 -6.25 -22.97 15.96
CA VAL A 124 -6.73 -21.58 16.01
C VAL A 124 -5.68 -20.64 15.43
N ALA A 125 -4.41 -20.80 15.82
CA ALA A 125 -3.33 -19.95 15.35
C ALA A 125 -3.16 -19.99 13.81
N ILE A 126 -3.24 -21.18 13.21
CA ILE A 126 -3.16 -21.36 11.74
C ILE A 126 -4.31 -20.64 11.03
N LYS A 127 -5.55 -20.84 11.49
CA LYS A 127 -6.74 -20.23 10.87
C LYS A 127 -6.66 -18.71 10.87
N TYR A 128 -6.30 -18.12 12.01
CA TYR A 128 -6.13 -16.67 12.11
C TYR A 128 -4.99 -16.16 11.23
N GLN A 129 -3.87 -16.88 11.16
CA GLN A 129 -2.75 -16.48 10.32
C GLN A 129 -3.12 -16.48 8.82
N MET A 130 -3.88 -17.48 8.35
CA MET A 130 -4.40 -17.50 6.99
C MET A 130 -5.34 -16.33 6.72
N MET A 131 -6.23 -16.02 7.66
CA MET A 131 -7.10 -14.83 7.55
C MET A 131 -6.28 -13.54 7.44
N ILE A 132 -5.27 -13.36 8.29
CA ILE A 132 -4.41 -12.17 8.29
C ILE A 132 -3.69 -12.03 6.95
N MET A 133 -3.18 -13.12 6.37
CA MET A 133 -2.51 -13.07 5.06
C MET A 133 -3.43 -12.56 3.96
N VAL A 134 -4.63 -13.15 3.84
CA VAL A 134 -5.61 -12.76 2.82
C VAL A 134 -6.03 -11.31 3.00
N ILE A 135 -6.36 -10.92 4.24
CA ILE A 135 -6.80 -9.56 4.56
C ILE A 135 -5.69 -8.54 4.28
N THR A 136 -4.45 -8.83 4.67
CA THR A 136 -3.31 -7.94 4.45
C THR A 136 -3.05 -7.75 2.95
N PHE A 137 -3.14 -8.82 2.17
CA PHE A 137 -3.01 -8.76 0.72
C PHE A 137 -4.11 -7.89 0.09
N SER A 138 -5.37 -8.20 0.38
CA SER A 138 -6.52 -7.48 -0.20
C SER A 138 -6.54 -6.00 0.23
N ALA A 139 -6.39 -5.72 1.53
CA ALA A 139 -6.41 -4.36 2.06
C ALA A 139 -5.27 -3.50 1.51
N SER A 140 -4.05 -4.07 1.43
CA SER A 140 -2.92 -3.38 0.80
C SER A 140 -3.19 -3.08 -0.67
N MET A 141 -3.84 -3.99 -1.40
CA MET A 141 -4.13 -3.79 -2.82
C MET A 141 -5.14 -2.67 -3.02
N PHE A 142 -6.25 -2.70 -2.28
CA PHE A 142 -7.25 -1.64 -2.34
C PHE A 142 -6.67 -0.28 -1.94
N SER A 143 -5.89 -0.24 -0.86
CA SER A 143 -5.23 0.97 -0.41
C SER A 143 -4.27 1.53 -1.46
N LEU A 144 -3.51 0.65 -2.12
CA LEU A 144 -2.61 1.05 -3.20
C LEU A 144 -3.35 1.62 -4.40
N MET A 145 -4.39 0.93 -4.87
CA MET A 145 -5.18 1.37 -6.02
C MET A 145 -5.79 2.76 -5.78
N ILE A 146 -6.35 2.98 -4.59
CA ILE A 146 -6.91 4.28 -4.19
C ILE A 146 -5.80 5.33 -4.14
N THR A 147 -4.67 5.03 -3.50
CA THR A 147 -3.56 5.96 -3.32
C THR A 147 -2.95 6.39 -4.66
N ILE A 148 -2.68 5.45 -5.56
CA ILE A 148 -2.15 5.73 -6.89
C ILE A 148 -3.16 6.52 -7.72
N THR A 149 -4.46 6.16 -7.68
CA THR A 149 -5.49 6.87 -8.45
C THR A 149 -5.62 8.31 -7.96
N LEU A 150 -5.60 8.53 -6.64
CA LEU A 150 -5.66 9.86 -6.05
C LEU A 150 -4.40 10.67 -6.37
N ALA A 151 -3.23 10.04 -6.28
CA ALA A 151 -1.95 10.65 -6.63
C ALA A 151 -1.89 11.02 -8.11
N SER A 152 -2.27 10.12 -9.02
CA SER A 152 -2.35 10.39 -10.46
C SER A 152 -3.27 11.57 -10.75
N ARG A 153 -4.48 11.62 -10.17
CA ARG A 153 -5.40 12.74 -10.37
C ARG A 153 -4.92 14.07 -9.81
N ARG A 154 -4.18 14.07 -8.70
CA ARG A 154 -3.69 15.31 -8.05
C ARG A 154 -2.27 15.73 -8.45
N SER A 155 -1.52 14.91 -9.18
CA SER A 155 -0.12 15.22 -9.53
C SER A 155 0.02 16.11 -10.75
N PHE A 156 -1.04 16.27 -11.55
CA PHE A 156 -0.99 17.03 -12.79
C PHE A 156 -1.89 18.26 -12.70
N ASP A 157 -1.38 19.38 -13.20
CA ASP A 157 -2.14 20.61 -13.40
C ASP A 157 -3.06 20.46 -14.64
N ALA A 158 -3.98 21.41 -14.84
CA ALA A 158 -4.88 21.47 -16.02
C ALA A 158 -4.15 21.41 -17.37
N TYR A 159 -2.84 21.69 -17.38
CA TYR A 159 -1.94 21.65 -18.54
C TYR A 159 -1.12 20.36 -18.67
N GLY A 160 -1.42 19.29 -17.91
CA GLY A 160 -0.72 18.01 -18.01
C GLY A 160 0.73 18.03 -17.49
N LYS A 161 1.13 19.10 -16.80
CA LYS A 161 2.45 19.28 -16.19
C LYS A 161 2.44 18.73 -14.77
N LEU A 162 3.48 17.98 -14.40
CA LEU A 162 3.68 17.56 -13.00
C LEU A 162 3.77 18.82 -12.13
N LEU A 163 2.86 18.93 -11.15
CA LEU A 163 2.90 20.00 -10.17
C LEU A 163 4.24 19.91 -9.41
N SER A 164 5.05 20.95 -9.51
CA SER A 164 6.35 21.02 -8.84
C SER A 164 6.15 21.22 -7.34
N VAL A 165 5.91 20.12 -6.61
CA VAL A 165 5.82 20.12 -5.14
C VAL A 165 7.15 20.58 -4.46
N TRP A 166 8.22 20.81 -5.24
CA TRP A 166 9.57 21.12 -4.77
C TRP A 166 10.05 22.56 -5.00
N ALA A 167 9.20 23.51 -5.41
CA ALA A 167 9.66 24.87 -5.68
C ALA A 167 10.11 25.68 -4.42
N ASN A 168 9.91 25.18 -3.19
CA ASN A 168 10.12 25.97 -1.96
C ASN A 168 11.27 25.54 -1.03
N GLN A 169 12.27 24.79 -1.48
CA GLN A 169 13.47 24.51 -0.66
C GLN A 169 14.74 25.27 -1.10
N LYS A 170 14.69 26.14 -2.12
CA LYS A 170 15.86 26.94 -2.57
C LYS A 170 15.85 28.42 -2.19
N LYS A 171 14.98 28.87 -1.28
CA LYS A 171 15.04 30.24 -0.73
C LYS A 171 14.83 30.25 0.77
N LYS A 172 15.87 29.95 1.53
CA LYS A 172 16.11 30.58 2.83
C LYS A 172 17.62 30.55 3.13
N LYS A 173 18.22 31.69 2.80
CA LYS A 173 19.53 32.25 3.17
C LYS A 173 20.77 31.40 3.00
#